data_AF-W4VAW9-F1
#
_entry.id   AF-W4VAW9-F1
#
_cell.length_a   1.000
_cell.length_b   1.000
_cell.length_c   1.000
_cell.angle_alpha   90.00
_cell.angle_beta   90.00
_cell.angle_gamma   90.00
#
_symmetry.space_group_name_H-M   'P 1'
#
loop_
_entity.id
_entity.type
_entity.pdbx_description
1 polymer ?
#
loop_
_entity_poly.entity_id
_entity_poly.type
_entity_poly.pdbx_seq_one_letter_code
_entity_poly.pdbx_strand_id
1 'polypeptide(L)' 'MTESEPVKVGLKSKITNELVAVYPYSVKGSLKEVEKQVFDWYYAQGCANENELPNLFVDTLTDEELKNFH' A
#
# COMPACT_ATOMS: atom_id res chain seq x y z
N MET A 1 -11.85 -12.37 -20.93
CA MET A 1 -12.01 -11.02 -20.38
C MET A 1 -11.53 -11.14 -18.95
N THR A 2 -10.29 -10.76 -18.66
CA THR A 2 -9.74 -10.90 -17.30
C THR A 2 -10.34 -9.77 -16.47
N GLU A 3 -11.41 -10.10 -15.74
CA GLU A 3 -11.89 -9.27 -14.63
C GLU A 3 -10.68 -8.91 -13.78
N SER A 4 -10.30 -7.64 -13.82
CA SER A 4 -9.21 -7.12 -13.01
C SER A 4 -9.71 -7.16 -11.57
N GLU A 5 -9.38 -8.26 -10.88
CA GLU A 5 -9.64 -8.43 -9.47
C GLU A 5 -9.15 -7.18 -8.73
N PRO A 6 -9.85 -6.72 -7.68
CA PRO A 6 -9.38 -5.59 -6.90
C PRO A 6 -8.02 -5.95 -6.29
N VAL A 7 -6.96 -5.42 -6.89
CA VAL A 7 -5.60 -5.60 -6.41
C VAL A 7 -5.50 -4.83 -5.10
N LYS A 8 -5.33 -5.55 -3.99
CA LYS A 8 -5.03 -4.90 -2.72
C LYS A 8 -3.61 -4.36 -2.79
N VAL A 9 -3.42 -3.17 -2.25
CA VAL A 9 -2.11 -2.55 -2.18
C VAL A 9 -1.84 -2.10 -0.76
N GLY A 10 -0.57 -2.02 -0.42
CA GLY A 10 -0.13 -1.56 0.88
C GLY A 10 1.22 -0.89 0.80
N LEU A 11 1.57 -0.18 1.85
CA LEU A 11 2.90 0.38 2.04
C LEU A 11 3.77 -0.66 2.72
N LYS A 12 4.90 -0.98 2.08
CA LYS A 12 5.96 -1.80 2.65
C LYS A 12 7.17 -0.94 2.97
N SER A 13 7.91 -1.32 4.00
CA SER A 13 9.18 -0.69 4.34
C SER A 13 10.29 -1.21 3.44
N LYS A 14 11.06 -0.34 2.80
CA LYS A 14 12.27 -0.71 2.06
C LYS A 14 13.37 -1.24 2.97
N ILE A 15 13.30 -0.91 4.27
CA ILE A 15 14.32 -1.25 5.25
C ILE A 15 14.09 -2.67 5.78
N THR A 16 12.86 -2.95 6.23
CA THR A 16 12.52 -4.24 6.85
C THR A 16 11.78 -5.18 5.90
N ASN A 17 11.35 -4.69 4.74
CA ASN A 17 10.47 -5.40 3.79
C ASN A 17 9.13 -5.84 4.40
N GLU A 18 8.76 -5.26 5.54
CA GLU A 18 7.52 -5.56 6.24
C GLU A 18 6.39 -4.68 5.75
N LEU A 19 5.17 -5.22 5.82
CA LEU A 19 3.95 -4.48 5.55
C LEU A 19 3.71 -3.48 6.68
N VAL A 20 3.68 -2.20 6.35
CA VAL A 20 3.51 -1.09 7.30
C VAL A 20 2.05 -0.67 7.38
N ALA A 21 1.39 -0.58 6.21
CA ALA A 21 -0.01 -0.22 6.15
C ALA A 21 -0.71 -0.88 4.96
N VAL A 22 -1.96 -1.30 5.16
CA VAL A 22 -2.81 -1.85 4.12
C VAL A 22 -3.79 -0.78 3.68
N TYR A 23 -3.84 -0.50 2.39
CA TYR A 23 -4.82 0.42 1.83
C TYR A 23 -6.19 -0.26 1.80
N PRO A 24 -7.21 0.26 2.51
CA PRO A 24 -8.49 -0.42 2.67
C PRO A 24 -9.42 -0.26 1.45
N TYR A 25 -9.08 0.62 0.51
CA TYR A 25 -9.91 0.88 -0.66
C TYR A 25 -9.44 0.11 -1.89
N SER A 26 -10.38 -0.26 -2.76
CA SER A 26 -10.06 -0.90 -4.04
C SER A 26 -9.43 0.11 -4.98
N VAL A 27 -8.19 -0.14 -5.38
CA VAL A 27 -7.48 0.67 -6.35
C VAL A 27 -7.71 0.14 -7.76
N LYS A 28 -8.05 1.05 -8.68
CA LYS A 28 -8.20 0.76 -10.10
C LYS A 28 -7.47 1.86 -10.88
N GLY A 29 -6.50 1.48 -11.70
CA GLY A 29 -5.71 2.44 -12.46
C GLY A 29 -4.27 2.01 -12.61
N SER A 30 -3.42 2.94 -13.04
CA SER A 30 -1.98 2.69 -13.19
C SER A 30 -1.29 2.70 -11.82
N LEU A 31 -0.21 1.93 -11.67
CA LEU A 31 0.60 1.86 -10.44
C LEU A 31 0.90 3.25 -9.86
N LYS A 32 1.23 4.22 -10.72
CA LYS A 32 1.53 5.60 -10.34
C LYS A 32 0.37 6.35 -9.66
N GLU A 33 -0.87 6.13 -10.12
CA GLU A 33 -2.06 6.73 -9.50
C GLU A 33 -2.39 6.05 -8.17
N VAL A 34 -2.19 4.74 -8.13
CA VAL A 34 -2.36 3.94 -6.92
C VAL A 34 -1.36 4.38 -5.86
N GLU A 35 -0.08 4.50 -6.21
CA GLU A 35 0.98 5.00 -5.35
C GLU A 35 0.58 6.32 -4.70
N LYS A 36 0.19 7.30 -5.52
CA LYS A 36 -0.21 8.62 -5.03
C LYS A 36 -1.39 8.54 -4.05
N GLN A 37 -2.42 7.76 -4.34
CA GLN A 37 -3.59 7.63 -3.46
C GLN A 37 -3.26 6.98 -2.12
N VAL A 38 -2.44 5.92 -2.14
CA VAL A 38 -2.04 5.20 -0.94
C VAL A 38 -1.15 6.08 -0.06
N PHE A 39 -0.17 6.76 -0.65
CA PHE A 39 0.70 7.70 0.07
C PHE A 39 -0.08 8.87 0.67
N ASP A 40 -1.01 9.47 -0.08
CA ASP A 40 -1.85 10.59 0.37
C ASP A 40 -2.76 10.16 1.55
N TRP A 41 -3.38 8.99 1.43
CA TRP A 41 -4.17 8.40 2.51
C TRP A 41 -3.34 8.09 3.75
N TYR A 42 -2.16 7.48 3.59
CA TYR A 42 -1.27 7.16 4.70
C TYR A 42 -0.78 8.43 5.40
N TYR A 43 -0.44 9.46 4.62
CA TYR A 43 -0.10 10.78 5.14
C TYR A 43 -1.26 11.39 5.94
N ALA A 44 -2.50 11.26 5.43
CA ALA A 44 -3.70 11.73 6.11
C ALA A 44 -4.06 10.93 7.37
N GLN A 45 -3.61 9.67 7.50
CA GLN A 45 -3.88 8.83 8.67
C GLN A 45 -3.10 9.28 9.93
N GLY A 46 -1.96 9.95 9.79
CA GLY A 46 -1.18 10.40 10.94
C GLY A 46 0.14 11.03 10.55
N CYS A 47 0.30 12.29 10.96
CA CYS A 47 1.41 13.19 10.67
C CYS A 47 2.79 12.79 11.28
N ALA A 48 3.07 11.49 11.48
CA ALA A 48 4.23 11.01 12.25
C ALA A 48 5.34 10.37 11.40
N ASN A 49 5.12 10.14 10.11
CA ASN A 49 5.99 9.29 9.30
C ASN A 49 6.76 10.03 8.21
N GLU A 50 6.99 11.34 8.34
CA GLU A 50 7.77 12.10 7.36
C GLU A 50 9.18 11.51 7.14
N ASN A 51 9.75 10.92 8.21
CA ASN A 51 11.03 10.21 8.17
C ASN A 51 10.93 8.79 7.59
N GLU A 52 9.73 8.19 7.59
CA GLU A 52 9.50 6.83 7.10
C GLU A 52 8.99 6.81 5.65
N LEU A 53 8.22 7.81 5.22
CA LEU A 53 7.73 8.00 3.84
C LEU A 53 8.77 7.71 2.74
N PRO A 54 9.99 8.28 2.77
CA PRO A 54 11.00 7.96 1.75
C PRO A 54 11.44 6.49 1.78
N ASN A 55 11.35 5.87 2.95
CA ASN A 55 11.65 4.47 3.20
C ASN A 55 10.45 3.55 2.93
N LEU A 56 9.27 4.07 2.58
CA LEU A 56 8.11 3.27 2.20
C LEU A 56 8.00 3.15 0.67
N PHE A 57 7.38 2.07 0.22
CA PHE A 57 6.98 1.87 -1.19
C PHE A 57 5.62 1.19 -1.24
N VAL A 58 4.85 1.48 -2.29
CA VAL A 58 3.57 0.80 -2.50
C VAL A 58 3.81 -0.48 -3.27
N ASP A 59 3.28 -1.56 -2.73
CA ASP A 59 3.39 -2.89 -3.29
C ASP A 59 2.01 -3.54 -3.38
N THR A 60 1.83 -4.44 -4.35
CA THR A 60 0.61 -5.22 -4.48
C THR A 60 0.63 -6.36 -3.47
N LEU A 61 -0.38 -6.40 -2.61
CA LEU A 61 -0.54 -7.43 -1.61
C LEU A 61 -1.28 -8.61 -2.22
N THR A 62 -0.72 -9.80 -2.05
CA THR A 62 -1.43 -11.03 -2.33
C THR A 62 -2.36 -11.38 -1.16
N ASP A 63 -3.35 -12.22 -1.44
CA ASP A 63 -4.29 -12.71 -0.44
C ASP A 63 -3.57 -13.44 0.71
N GLU A 64 -2.40 -14.03 0.44
CA GLU A 64 -1.53 -14.69 1.42
C GLU A 64 -0.87 -13.69 2.39
N GLU A 65 -0.34 -12.58 1.87
CA GLU A 65 0.28 -11.52 2.68
C GLU A 65 -0.75 -10.90 3.63
N LEU A 66 -1.97 -10.68 3.14
CA LEU A 66 -3.06 -10.14 3.95
C LEU A 66 -3.54 -11.10 5.04
N LYS A 67 -3.49 -12.41 4.78
CA LYS A 67 -3.82 -13.44 5.79
C LYS A 67 -2.76 -13.53 6.88
N ASN A 68 -1.50 -13.26 6.54
CA ASN A 68 -0.40 -13.22 7.50
C ASN A 68 -0.31 -11.88 8.26
N PHE A 69 -0.96 -10.82 7.77
CA PHE A 69 -1.04 -9.52 8.44
C PHE A 69 -2.21 -9.52 9.44
N HIS A 70 -1.95 -9.98 10.66
CA HIS A 70 -2.94 -10.06 11.76
C HIS A 70 -2.35 -9.60 13.10
#